data_AF-A0A9Y2IL62-F1
#
_entry.id   AF-A0A9Y2IL62-F1
#
_cell.length_a   1.000
_cell.length_b   1.000
_cell.length_c   1.000
_cell.angle_alpha   90.00
_cell.angle_beta   90.00
_cell.angle_gamma   90.00
#
_symmetry.space_group_name_H-M   'P 1'
#
loop_
_entity.id
_entity.type
_entity.pdbx_description
1 polymer ?
#
loop_
_entity_poly.entity_id
_entity_poly.type
_entity_poly.pdbx_seq_one_letter_code
_entity_poly.pdbx_strand_id
1 'polypeptide(L)'
;MTTPTAEREDPLAFAGSDKLVKLVGALYQRPRMGDRPRSLHSANVEWEPGYQQERAGRKGLPMVCLVGPAEGVLEEFKRRLGTARPSGGVRYAYLPLDQRKDAEGPATEASIHAIRDILWEARTELLRSPRSRGSGLRFGLFTLVVQLMAEKLPASDPPERTLLRKLQDNGLLVRFRSAIENVGKELVPSNDAWKYPLLVLRLLTMATFRLAVTGRVPLLSGRYRWFLRQPHLAPEMSGSFVRFAVRLTDGEWQQESPEFVARLLVNAFLEDLRRGYRRQFFRRRRMTYPVLLLDHVTTTNGGYRLLELINDVRNQTGLFDPLLVVSTSDAPPPESRPSQDRPRWTAADAGDAYRSWQHELLRDRRARDAAAWYLPIGLDPGTPEQQSRARKPCSRWGTRMCSGAGSRARRGGRRGGCGWGCRW
;
A
#
# COMPACT_ATOMS: atom_id res chain seq x y z
N MET A 1 -36.64 -7.00 -34.92
CA MET A 1 -36.04 -5.79 -34.31
C MET A 1 -34.82 -6.21 -33.53
N THR A 2 -33.67 -6.22 -34.20
CA THR A 2 -32.35 -6.46 -33.59
C THR A 2 -31.94 -5.20 -32.84
N THR A 3 -31.89 -5.28 -31.52
CA THR A 3 -31.29 -4.26 -30.66
C THR A 3 -29.83 -4.08 -31.10
N PRO A 4 -29.36 -2.86 -31.41
CA PRO A 4 -27.95 -2.65 -31.71
C PRO A 4 -27.16 -2.99 -30.45
N THR A 5 -26.33 -4.03 -30.55
CA THR A 5 -25.30 -4.35 -29.57
C THR A 5 -24.42 -3.12 -29.49
N ALA A 6 -24.58 -2.30 -28.45
CA ALA A 6 -23.69 -1.17 -28.20
C ALA A 6 -22.26 -1.69 -28.29
N GLU A 7 -21.50 -1.20 -29.27
CA GLU A 7 -20.08 -1.50 -29.39
C GLU A 7 -19.45 -1.14 -28.05
N ARG A 8 -19.05 -2.17 -27.31
CA ARG A 8 -18.43 -2.01 -26.00
C ARG A 8 -17.06 -1.40 -26.27
N GLU A 9 -16.96 -0.08 -26.18
CA GLU A 9 -15.70 0.63 -26.34
C GLU A 9 -14.65 -0.02 -25.42
N ASP A 10 -13.52 -0.44 -26.00
CA ASP A 10 -12.44 -1.04 -25.24
C ASP A 10 -11.80 0.07 -24.40
N PRO A 11 -11.88 0.03 -23.05
CA PRO A 11 -11.40 1.12 -22.20
C PRO A 11 -9.89 1.37 -22.35
N LEU A 12 -9.14 0.44 -22.97
CA LEU A 12 -7.71 0.58 -23.25
C LEU A 12 -7.39 0.95 -24.71
N ALA A 13 -8.37 1.43 -25.47
CA ALA A 13 -8.19 1.91 -26.84
C ALA A 13 -7.57 3.32 -26.89
N PHE A 14 -6.38 3.48 -26.33
CA PHE A 14 -5.58 4.71 -26.41
C PHE A 14 -4.12 4.40 -26.78
N ALA A 15 -3.39 5.42 -27.26
CA ALA A 15 -2.01 5.24 -27.70
C ALA A 15 -1.08 4.84 -26.54
N GLY A 16 -0.38 3.71 -26.68
CA GLY A 16 0.58 3.23 -25.68
C GLY A 16 -0.03 2.51 -24.49
N SER A 17 -1.29 2.09 -24.56
CA SER A 17 -1.93 1.31 -23.50
C SER A 17 -1.18 0.01 -23.16
N ASP A 18 -0.52 -0.62 -24.14
CA ASP A 18 0.32 -1.80 -23.95
C ASP A 18 1.54 -1.50 -23.04
N LYS A 19 2.20 -0.37 -23.27
CA LYS A 19 3.35 0.08 -22.48
C LYS A 19 2.94 0.46 -21.07
N LEU A 20 1.81 1.14 -20.90
CA LEU A 20 1.28 1.46 -19.57
C LEU A 20 0.93 0.20 -18.78
N VAL A 21 0.23 -0.75 -19.42
CA VAL A 21 -0.12 -2.05 -18.85
C VAL A 21 1.13 -2.81 -18.42
N LYS A 22 2.17 -2.85 -19.26
CA LYS A 22 3.45 -3.47 -18.92
C LYS A 22 4.15 -2.75 -17.78
N LEU A 23 4.08 -1.42 -17.70
CA LEU A 23 4.68 -0.64 -16.62
C LEU A 23 4.04 -1.01 -15.29
N VAL A 24 2.71 -0.91 -15.17
CA VAL A 24 1.99 -1.30 -13.95
C VAL A 24 2.26 -2.77 -13.62
N GLY A 25 2.29 -3.61 -14.66
CA GLY A 25 2.65 -5.03 -14.59
C GLY A 25 4.03 -5.31 -14.00
N ALA A 26 5.01 -4.46 -14.33
CA ALA A 26 6.38 -4.52 -13.84
C ALA A 26 6.48 -3.98 -12.40
N LEU A 27 5.78 -2.89 -12.09
CA LEU A 27 5.84 -2.19 -10.80
C LEU A 27 5.19 -2.96 -9.65
N TYR A 28 4.09 -3.68 -9.89
CA TYR A 28 3.48 -4.47 -8.81
C TYR A 28 4.34 -5.69 -8.43
N GLN A 29 5.27 -6.11 -9.28
CA GLN A 29 6.11 -7.28 -9.01
C GLN A 29 7.24 -6.92 -8.03
N ARG A 30 7.31 -7.66 -6.93
CA ARG A 30 8.41 -7.52 -5.98
C ARG A 30 9.61 -8.32 -6.47
N PRO A 31 10.83 -7.72 -6.53
CA PRO A 31 12.05 -8.45 -6.82
C PRO A 31 12.23 -9.66 -5.89
N ARG A 32 12.76 -10.77 -6.39
CA ARG A 32 13.07 -11.96 -5.58
C ARG A 32 14.33 -11.74 -4.75
N MET A 33 14.56 -12.62 -3.78
CA MET A 33 15.83 -12.64 -3.06
C MET A 33 16.91 -13.19 -3.99
N GLY A 34 18.03 -12.49 -4.12
CA GLY A 34 19.10 -12.87 -5.05
C GLY A 34 18.87 -12.43 -6.49
N ASP A 35 17.73 -11.78 -6.80
CA ASP A 35 17.59 -11.12 -8.09
C ASP A 35 18.67 -10.05 -8.23
N ARG A 36 19.29 -10.01 -9.41
CA ARG A 36 20.18 -8.91 -9.80
C ARG A 36 19.40 -7.58 -9.70
N PRO A 37 20.08 -6.44 -9.47
CA PRO A 37 19.47 -5.14 -9.69
C PRO A 37 18.75 -5.16 -11.04
N ARG A 38 17.64 -4.44 -11.17
CA ARG A 38 16.90 -4.41 -12.43
C ARG A 38 16.70 -2.97 -12.86
N SER A 39 16.94 -2.70 -14.13
CA SER A 39 16.52 -1.48 -14.81
C SER A 39 15.32 -1.83 -15.69
N LEU A 40 14.41 -0.88 -15.89
CA LEU A 40 13.30 -1.07 -16.82
C LEU A 40 13.74 -0.62 -18.22
N HIS A 41 13.70 -1.50 -19.21
CA HIS A 41 13.95 -1.11 -20.61
C HIS A 41 12.74 -0.30 -21.10
N SER A 42 12.91 0.93 -21.60
CA SER A 42 11.76 1.80 -21.91
C SER A 42 10.94 1.33 -23.09
N ALA A 43 11.60 0.90 -24.15
CA ALA A 43 10.91 0.51 -25.37
C ALA A 43 9.96 -0.68 -25.13
N ASN A 44 10.43 -1.69 -24.39
CA ASN A 44 9.70 -2.92 -24.15
C ASN A 44 8.98 -2.96 -22.78
N VAL A 45 9.34 -2.06 -21.87
CA VAL A 45 8.82 -1.97 -20.49
C VAL A 45 9.00 -3.29 -19.73
N GLU A 46 10.18 -3.89 -19.90
CA GLU A 46 10.57 -5.15 -19.26
C GLU A 46 11.76 -4.94 -18.32
N TRP A 47 11.82 -5.78 -17.28
CA TRP A 47 12.93 -5.74 -16.33
C TRP A 47 14.17 -6.43 -16.91
N GLU A 48 15.25 -5.68 -17.02
CA GLU A 48 16.56 -6.19 -17.44
C GLU A 48 17.54 -6.24 -16.26
N PRO A 49 18.55 -7.13 -16.28
CA PRO A 49 19.61 -7.12 -15.28
C PRO A 49 20.41 -5.80 -15.33
N GLY A 50 20.36 -5.04 -14.24
CA GLY A 50 21.14 -3.81 -14.01
C GLY A 50 22.40 -4.03 -13.16
N TYR A 51 23.24 -3.01 -13.08
CA TYR A 51 24.52 -3.02 -12.35
C TYR A 51 24.35 -2.79 -10.84
N GLN A 52 25.24 -3.38 -10.01
CA GLN A 52 25.11 -3.40 -8.54
C GLN A 52 25.12 -2.02 -7.86
N GLN A 53 25.75 -1.01 -8.48
CA GLN A 53 25.86 0.34 -7.94
C GLN A 53 24.52 1.09 -7.88
N GLU A 54 23.49 0.65 -8.60
CA GLU A 54 22.16 1.29 -8.61
C GLU A 54 21.33 1.05 -7.33
N ARG A 55 21.83 0.22 -6.40
CA ARG A 55 21.07 -0.28 -5.24
C ARG A 55 20.70 0.76 -4.20
N ALA A 56 21.50 1.80 -3.98
CA ALA A 56 21.34 2.63 -2.79
C ALA A 56 20.30 3.75 -2.96
N GLY A 57 20.07 4.20 -4.20
CA GLY A 57 19.32 5.42 -4.49
C GLY A 57 17.90 5.26 -4.98
N ARG A 58 17.65 4.29 -5.86
CA ARG A 58 16.41 4.22 -6.67
C ARG A 58 15.28 3.41 -6.02
N LYS A 59 15.13 3.49 -4.69
CA LYS A 59 14.14 2.70 -3.96
C LYS A 59 12.84 3.47 -3.78
N GLY A 60 11.77 2.96 -4.38
CA GLY A 60 10.42 3.52 -4.23
C GLY A 60 9.45 2.93 -5.24
N LEU A 61 8.15 2.97 -4.93
CA LEU A 61 7.08 2.76 -5.91
C LEU A 61 6.46 4.13 -6.21
N PRO A 62 6.29 4.51 -7.48
CA PRO A 62 5.64 5.77 -7.83
C PRO A 62 4.14 5.71 -7.50
N MET A 63 3.52 6.88 -7.44
CA MET A 63 2.08 7.05 -7.60
C MET A 63 1.84 7.40 -9.07
N VAL A 64 1.31 6.45 -9.83
CA VAL A 64 1.06 6.61 -11.27
C VAL A 64 -0.23 7.40 -11.43
N CYS A 65 -0.14 8.63 -11.94
CA CYS A 65 -1.29 9.51 -12.11
C CYS A 65 -1.63 9.59 -13.59
N LEU A 66 -2.68 8.89 -14.00
CA LEU A 66 -3.20 8.91 -15.35
C LEU A 66 -4.03 10.18 -15.54
N VAL A 67 -3.63 11.02 -16.49
CA VAL A 67 -4.24 12.34 -16.74
C VAL A 67 -4.92 12.33 -18.10
N GLY A 68 -6.20 12.66 -18.14
CA GLY A 68 -7.02 12.69 -19.36
C GLY A 68 -8.21 11.71 -19.31
N PRO A 69 -8.93 11.52 -20.43
CA PRO A 69 -10.12 10.69 -20.47
C PRO A 69 -9.77 9.23 -20.19
N ALA A 70 -10.09 8.77 -18.98
CA ALA A 70 -9.66 7.48 -18.44
C ALA A 70 -10.83 6.54 -18.10
N GLU A 71 -12.01 6.78 -18.67
CA GLU A 71 -13.21 6.02 -18.36
C GLU A 71 -12.99 4.51 -18.54
N GLY A 72 -13.28 3.74 -17.48
CA GLY A 72 -13.15 2.29 -17.47
C GLY A 72 -11.71 1.74 -17.48
N VAL A 73 -10.67 2.58 -17.53
CA VAL A 73 -9.25 2.15 -17.55
C VAL A 73 -8.90 1.40 -16.27
N LEU A 74 -9.24 1.95 -15.10
CA LEU A 74 -8.93 1.31 -13.82
C LEU A 74 -9.81 0.11 -13.53
N GLU A 75 -11.05 0.08 -14.03
CA GLU A 75 -11.90 -1.11 -13.99
C GLU A 75 -11.28 -2.28 -14.77
N GLU A 76 -10.72 -1.99 -15.93
CA GLU A 76 -10.00 -2.97 -16.71
C GLU A 76 -8.70 -3.42 -15.99
N PHE A 77 -7.98 -2.51 -15.32
CA PHE A 77 -6.84 -2.88 -14.48
C PHE A 77 -7.25 -3.75 -13.30
N LYS A 78 -8.38 -3.46 -12.65
CA LYS A 78 -8.97 -4.29 -11.59
C LYS A 78 -9.25 -5.71 -12.11
N ARG A 79 -9.87 -5.83 -13.30
CA ARG A 79 -10.13 -7.13 -13.94
C ARG A 79 -8.84 -7.90 -14.25
N ARG A 80 -7.81 -7.21 -14.74
CA ARG A 80 -6.48 -7.80 -15.02
C ARG A 80 -5.74 -8.20 -13.76
N LEU A 81 -5.73 -7.37 -12.71
CA LEU A 81 -5.17 -7.70 -11.39
C LEU A 81 -5.81 -8.95 -10.79
N GLY A 82 -7.14 -9.08 -10.92
CA GLY A 82 -7.89 -10.25 -10.47
C GLY A 82 -7.46 -11.56 -11.15
N THR A 83 -7.01 -11.49 -12.40
CA THR A 83 -6.60 -12.65 -13.21
C THR A 83 -5.09 -12.79 -13.38
N ALA A 84 -4.31 -11.85 -12.84
CA ALA A 84 -2.85 -11.77 -12.98
C ALA A 84 -2.13 -12.96 -12.33
N ARG A 85 -1.00 -13.38 -12.92
CA ARG A 85 -0.15 -14.44 -12.35
C ARG A 85 0.87 -13.89 -11.33
N PRO A 86 1.15 -14.62 -10.24
CA PRO A 86 0.48 -15.87 -9.81
C PRO A 86 -0.98 -15.60 -9.43
N SER A 87 -1.90 -16.43 -9.93
CA SER A 87 -3.35 -16.24 -9.79
C SER A 87 -3.75 -16.08 -8.32
N GLY A 88 -4.51 -15.01 -8.02
CA GLY A 88 -4.90 -14.65 -6.65
C GLY A 88 -3.75 -14.18 -5.76
N GLY A 89 -2.59 -13.84 -6.34
CA GLY A 89 -1.41 -13.39 -5.60
C GLY A 89 -1.34 -11.88 -5.37
N VAL A 90 -1.92 -11.07 -6.27
CA VAL A 90 -1.92 -9.61 -6.16
C VAL A 90 -3.08 -9.17 -5.28
N ARG A 91 -2.79 -8.29 -4.31
CA ARG A 91 -3.83 -7.61 -3.54
C ARG A 91 -4.08 -6.27 -4.17
N TYR A 92 -5.34 -5.92 -4.34
CA TYR A 92 -5.69 -4.63 -4.86
C TYR A 92 -6.92 -4.06 -4.15
N ALA A 93 -7.03 -2.74 -4.15
CA ALA A 93 -8.25 -2.04 -3.80
C ALA A 93 -8.61 -1.15 -4.99
N TYR A 94 -9.89 -1.19 -5.38
CA TYR A 94 -10.43 -0.32 -6.42
C TYR A 94 -11.51 0.54 -5.79
N LEU A 95 -11.32 1.86 -5.85
CA LEU A 95 -12.19 2.85 -5.23
C LEU A 95 -12.61 3.89 -6.28
N PRO A 96 -13.86 3.88 -6.75
CA PRO A 96 -14.41 4.98 -7.53
C PRO A 96 -14.77 6.14 -6.60
N LEU A 97 -14.30 7.35 -6.91
CA LEU A 97 -14.48 8.53 -6.05
C LEU A 97 -15.55 9.51 -6.55
N ASP A 98 -16.26 9.19 -7.64
CA ASP A 98 -17.26 10.06 -8.31
C ASP A 98 -18.36 10.59 -7.39
N GLN A 99 -18.79 9.75 -6.45
CA GLN A 99 -19.94 10.05 -5.60
C GLN A 99 -19.57 10.78 -4.31
N ARG A 100 -18.26 10.98 -4.06
CA ARG A 100 -17.77 11.60 -2.82
C ARG A 100 -17.71 13.10 -2.95
N LYS A 101 -17.93 13.77 -1.81
CA LYS A 101 -17.78 15.21 -1.67
C LYS A 101 -16.87 15.52 -0.48
N ASP A 102 -15.89 16.34 -0.73
CA ASP A 102 -14.96 16.97 0.20
C ASP A 102 -14.90 18.47 -0.16
N ALA A 103 -14.58 19.31 0.82
CA ALA A 103 -14.43 20.74 0.60
C ALA A 103 -13.10 21.03 -0.09
N GLU A 104 -13.12 21.89 -1.12
CA GLU A 104 -11.89 22.47 -1.66
C GLU A 104 -11.27 23.45 -0.65
N GLY A 105 -9.96 23.68 -0.76
CA GLY A 105 -9.23 24.56 0.16
C GLY A 105 -8.55 23.78 1.29
N PRO A 106 -8.19 24.41 2.43
CA PRO A 106 -7.39 23.78 3.48
C PRO A 106 -8.04 22.53 4.09
N ALA A 107 -7.25 21.70 4.76
CA ALA A 107 -7.79 20.51 5.44
C ALA A 107 -8.86 20.94 6.44
N THR A 108 -10.03 20.32 6.36
CA THR A 108 -11.14 20.54 7.28
C THR A 108 -11.49 19.23 7.97
N GLU A 109 -12.34 19.25 8.99
CA GLU A 109 -12.85 18.04 9.64
C GLU A 109 -13.55 17.09 8.64
N ALA A 110 -14.34 17.64 7.71
CA ALA A 110 -14.97 16.89 6.62
C ALA A 110 -13.93 16.14 5.77
N SER A 111 -12.77 16.78 5.49
CA SER A 111 -11.68 16.17 4.74
C SER A 111 -11.04 15.01 5.52
N ILE A 112 -10.92 15.11 6.84
CA ILE A 112 -10.43 13.99 7.66
C ILE A 112 -11.37 12.79 7.53
N HIS A 113 -12.68 13.02 7.60
CA HIS A 113 -13.65 11.94 7.42
C HIS A 113 -13.57 11.34 6.01
N ALA A 114 -13.49 12.16 4.96
CA ALA A 114 -13.31 11.68 3.59
C ALA A 114 -12.06 10.79 3.46
N ILE A 115 -10.91 11.25 3.96
CA ILE A 115 -9.65 10.49 3.94
C ILE A 115 -9.75 9.21 4.76
N ARG A 116 -10.32 9.27 5.97
CA ARG A 116 -10.54 8.10 6.83
C ARG A 116 -11.37 7.05 6.10
N ASP A 117 -12.44 7.47 5.44
CA ASP A 117 -13.37 6.57 4.77
C ASP A 117 -12.74 5.94 3.51
N ILE A 118 -12.00 6.72 2.70
CA ILE A 118 -11.20 6.18 1.58
C ILE A 118 -10.20 5.12 2.08
N LEU A 119 -9.45 5.42 3.15
CA LEU A 119 -8.48 4.48 3.72
C LEU A 119 -9.14 3.24 4.34
N TRP A 120 -10.33 3.39 4.92
CA TRP A 120 -11.10 2.29 5.51
C TRP A 120 -11.61 1.33 4.42
N GLU A 121 -12.11 1.85 3.31
CA GLU A 121 -12.50 1.05 2.15
C GLU A 121 -11.29 0.39 1.49
N ALA A 122 -10.20 1.15 1.28
CA ALA A 122 -8.94 0.60 0.77
C ALA A 122 -8.45 -0.58 1.62
N ARG A 123 -8.46 -0.41 2.96
CA ARG A 123 -8.12 -1.48 3.90
C ARG A 123 -9.03 -2.69 3.71
N THR A 124 -10.34 -2.46 3.62
CA THR A 124 -11.34 -3.53 3.53
C THR A 124 -11.16 -4.35 2.25
N GLU A 125 -10.97 -3.69 1.12
CA GLU A 125 -10.72 -4.33 -0.19
C GLU A 125 -9.37 -5.06 -0.22
N LEU A 126 -8.30 -4.47 0.34
CA LEU A 126 -7.00 -5.14 0.46
C LEU A 126 -7.04 -6.39 1.36
N LEU A 127 -7.94 -6.44 2.34
CA LEU A 127 -8.17 -7.60 3.20
C LEU A 127 -9.06 -8.66 2.53
N ARG A 128 -10.05 -8.26 1.73
CA ARG A 128 -10.96 -9.13 0.97
C ARG A 128 -10.33 -9.77 -0.26
N SER A 129 -9.35 -9.11 -0.87
CA SER A 129 -8.62 -9.59 -2.04
C SER A 129 -8.25 -11.09 -1.93
N PRO A 130 -8.37 -11.89 -3.03
CA PRO A 130 -8.24 -13.34 -3.01
C PRO A 130 -7.03 -13.81 -2.19
N ARG A 131 -7.20 -14.89 -1.41
CA ARG A 131 -6.19 -15.42 -0.49
C ARG A 131 -4.88 -15.73 -1.22
N SER A 132 -3.97 -14.76 -1.27
CA SER A 132 -2.57 -15.04 -1.61
C SER A 132 -2.05 -16.08 -0.61
N ARG A 133 -1.24 -17.04 -1.03
CA ARG A 133 -0.64 -18.11 -0.20
C ARG A 133 0.36 -17.64 0.89
N GLY A 134 0.16 -16.48 1.50
CA GLY A 134 0.96 -15.88 2.56
C GLY A 134 0.08 -15.31 3.68
N SER A 135 0.69 -14.98 4.83
CA SER A 135 -0.03 -14.41 5.98
C SER A 135 -0.93 -13.23 5.59
N GLY A 136 -2.08 -13.04 6.23
CA GLY A 136 -2.93 -11.88 5.97
C GLY A 136 -2.20 -10.54 6.20
N LEU A 137 -2.61 -9.49 5.48
CA LEU A 137 -2.26 -8.12 5.89
C LEU A 137 -2.96 -7.83 7.23
N ARG A 138 -2.34 -7.00 8.07
CA ARG A 138 -2.90 -6.61 9.35
C ARG A 138 -2.78 -5.10 9.47
N PHE A 139 -3.90 -4.43 9.64
CA PHE A 139 -3.97 -2.99 9.81
C PHE A 139 -4.18 -2.66 11.29
N GLY A 140 -3.19 -2.95 12.13
CA GLY A 140 -3.32 -2.82 13.58
C GLY A 140 -3.19 -1.39 14.07
N LEU A 141 -2.32 -0.58 13.46
CA LEU A 141 -2.15 0.82 13.80
C LEU A 141 -3.31 1.65 13.28
N PHE A 142 -3.65 1.51 12.00
CA PHE A 142 -4.73 2.27 11.38
C PHE A 142 -6.07 2.01 12.05
N THR A 143 -6.40 0.73 12.29
CA THR A 143 -7.67 0.38 12.98
C THR A 143 -7.70 0.99 14.39
N LEU A 144 -6.57 1.06 15.09
CA LEU A 144 -6.50 1.65 16.42
C LEU A 144 -6.75 3.16 16.38
N VAL A 145 -6.18 3.90 15.41
CA VAL A 145 -6.44 5.34 15.27
C VAL A 145 -7.92 5.60 15.01
N VAL A 146 -8.52 4.87 14.06
CA VAL A 146 -9.94 5.02 13.74
C VAL A 146 -10.83 4.69 14.93
N GLN A 147 -10.49 3.66 15.71
CA GLN A 147 -11.21 3.31 16.93
C GLN A 147 -11.11 4.40 17.99
N LEU A 148 -9.91 4.97 18.20
CA LEU A 148 -9.73 6.07 19.14
C LEU A 148 -10.55 7.30 18.74
N MET A 149 -10.54 7.67 17.46
CA MET A 149 -11.33 8.80 16.93
C MET A 149 -12.84 8.63 17.09
N ALA A 150 -13.33 7.39 17.09
CA ALA A 150 -14.75 7.10 17.27
C ALA A 150 -15.17 6.97 18.75
N GLU A 151 -14.20 6.90 19.66
CA GLU A 151 -14.46 6.62 21.07
C GLU A 151 -14.90 7.90 21.81
N LYS A 152 -16.04 7.81 22.50
CA LYS A 152 -16.52 8.84 23.42
C LYS A 152 -16.17 8.46 24.86
N LEU A 153 -15.60 9.39 25.60
CA LEU A 153 -15.22 9.16 27.00
C LEU A 153 -16.33 9.70 27.92
N PRO A 154 -16.74 8.95 28.95
CA PRO A 154 -17.71 9.47 29.92
C PRO A 154 -17.06 10.61 30.73
N ALA A 155 -17.75 11.76 30.80
CA ALA A 155 -17.27 12.95 31.52
C ALA A 155 -17.07 12.75 33.04
N SER A 156 -17.60 11.66 33.60
CA SER A 156 -17.60 11.39 35.04
C SER A 156 -16.30 10.77 35.58
N ASP A 157 -15.42 10.24 34.73
CA ASP A 157 -14.21 9.51 35.15
C ASP A 157 -12.93 10.14 34.58
N PRO A 158 -11.78 10.02 35.28
CA PRO A 158 -10.50 10.48 34.74
C PRO A 158 -10.20 9.78 33.41
N PRO A 159 -10.04 10.54 32.30
CA PRO A 159 -10.09 10.01 30.94
C PRO A 159 -9.01 8.96 30.67
N GLU A 160 -7.83 9.12 31.27
CA GLU A 160 -6.71 8.19 31.14
C GLU A 160 -7.02 6.79 31.69
N ARG A 161 -7.71 6.70 32.83
CA ARG A 161 -8.03 5.40 33.47
C ARG A 161 -9.12 4.67 32.70
N THR A 162 -10.12 5.41 32.22
CA THR A 162 -11.22 4.86 31.42
C THR A 162 -10.73 4.39 30.06
N LEU A 163 -9.88 5.18 29.40
CA LEU A 163 -9.26 4.80 28.14
C LEU A 163 -8.37 3.55 28.30
N LEU A 164 -7.59 3.46 29.38
CA LEU A 164 -6.80 2.27 29.68
C LEU A 164 -7.66 1.02 29.87
N ARG A 165 -8.80 1.11 30.57
CA ARG A 165 -9.76 0.00 30.71
C ARG A 165 -10.33 -0.39 29.34
N LYS A 166 -10.81 0.57 28.55
CA LYS A 166 -11.38 0.29 27.22
C LYS A 166 -10.36 -0.30 26.24
N LEU A 167 -9.12 0.19 26.25
CA LEU A 167 -8.03 -0.40 25.44
C LEU A 167 -7.64 -1.81 25.90
N GLN A 168 -7.77 -2.13 27.19
CA GLN A 168 -7.59 -3.49 27.72
C GLN A 168 -8.69 -4.41 27.21
N ASP A 169 -9.94 -3.96 27.29
CA ASP A 169 -11.10 -4.72 26.85
C ASP A 169 -11.02 -5.01 25.34
N ASN A 170 -10.64 -4.02 24.52
CA ASN A 170 -10.56 -4.13 23.07
C ASN A 170 -9.26 -4.78 22.52
N GLY A 171 -8.13 -4.67 23.21
CA GLY A 171 -6.81 -4.85 22.61
C GLY A 171 -6.28 -6.29 22.53
N LEU A 172 -6.63 -7.14 23.49
CA LEU A 172 -6.11 -8.52 23.60
C LEU A 172 -7.14 -9.45 24.25
N LEU A 173 -7.93 -8.96 25.20
CA LEU A 173 -8.92 -9.77 25.90
C LEU A 173 -10.01 -10.28 24.97
N VAL A 174 -10.56 -9.53 24.00
CA VAL A 174 -11.56 -10.12 23.05
C VAL A 174 -11.00 -11.30 22.25
N ARG A 175 -9.74 -11.21 21.76
CA ARG A 175 -9.12 -12.28 20.95
C ARG A 175 -8.77 -13.52 21.75
N PHE A 176 -8.35 -13.34 23.01
CA PHE A 176 -8.07 -14.45 23.90
C PHE A 176 -9.31 -14.94 24.61
N ARG A 177 -10.31 -14.10 24.87
CA ARG A 177 -11.62 -14.47 25.43
C ARG A 177 -12.38 -15.35 24.47
N SER A 178 -12.39 -15.07 23.16
CA SER A 178 -12.98 -16.01 22.20
C SER A 178 -12.22 -17.33 22.13
N ALA A 179 -10.88 -17.31 22.27
CA ALA A 179 -10.08 -18.53 22.32
C ALA A 179 -10.29 -19.29 23.65
N ILE A 180 -10.41 -18.61 24.78
CA ILE A 180 -10.61 -19.15 26.13
C ILE A 180 -12.07 -19.57 26.34
N GLU A 181 -13.05 -18.90 25.75
CA GLU A 181 -14.46 -19.30 25.75
C GLU A 181 -14.70 -20.47 24.80
N ASN A 182 -13.99 -20.55 23.66
CA ASN A 182 -14.06 -21.73 22.79
C ASN A 182 -13.33 -22.93 23.42
N VAL A 183 -12.11 -22.73 23.95
CA VAL A 183 -11.37 -23.74 24.73
C VAL A 183 -12.14 -24.10 25.99
N GLY A 184 -12.78 -23.14 26.67
CA GLY A 184 -13.62 -23.38 27.84
C GLY A 184 -14.98 -24.01 27.52
N LYS A 185 -15.45 -23.96 26.27
CA LYS A 185 -16.64 -24.71 25.83
C LYS A 185 -16.29 -26.14 25.41
N GLU A 186 -15.07 -26.39 24.92
CA GLU A 186 -14.59 -27.74 24.55
C GLU A 186 -13.85 -28.49 25.68
N LEU A 187 -13.27 -27.80 26.67
CA LEU A 187 -12.45 -28.37 27.75
C LEU A 187 -13.05 -28.19 29.15
N VAL A 188 -14.37 -28.01 29.27
CA VAL A 188 -15.05 -28.14 30.56
C VAL A 188 -15.67 -29.54 30.69
N PRO A 189 -14.91 -30.55 31.14
CA PRO A 189 -15.42 -31.54 32.04
C PRO A 189 -15.09 -31.10 33.47
N SER A 190 -16.12 -30.67 34.21
CA SER A 190 -16.32 -30.85 35.67
C SER A 190 -15.26 -30.34 36.70
N ASN A 191 -14.03 -29.97 36.33
CA ASN A 191 -12.94 -29.83 37.29
C ASN A 191 -12.57 -28.36 37.61
N ASP A 192 -12.78 -27.97 38.87
CA ASP A 192 -12.62 -26.60 39.39
C ASP A 192 -11.17 -26.07 39.32
N ALA A 193 -10.21 -26.98 39.22
CA ALA A 193 -8.78 -26.67 39.14
C ALA A 193 -8.37 -25.90 37.87
N TRP A 194 -9.13 -25.99 36.76
CA TRP A 194 -8.84 -25.26 35.53
C TRP A 194 -9.11 -23.74 35.61
N LYS A 195 -9.81 -23.29 36.66
CA LYS A 195 -10.06 -21.86 36.91
C LYS A 195 -8.77 -21.10 37.21
N TYR A 196 -7.83 -21.71 37.95
CA TYR A 196 -6.56 -21.10 38.35
C TYR A 196 -5.61 -20.82 37.18
N PRO A 197 -5.29 -21.77 36.27
CA PRO A 197 -4.45 -21.48 35.10
C PRO A 197 -5.10 -20.46 34.16
N LEU A 198 -6.43 -20.47 34.01
CA LEU A 198 -7.16 -19.44 33.25
C LEU A 198 -7.04 -18.06 33.90
N LEU A 199 -7.10 -17.97 35.23
CA LEU A 199 -6.95 -16.74 35.98
C LEU A 199 -5.50 -16.22 35.93
N VAL A 200 -4.50 -17.10 36.03
CA VAL A 200 -3.08 -16.77 35.83
C VAL A 200 -2.84 -16.27 34.41
N LEU A 201 -3.39 -16.94 33.39
CA LEU A 201 -3.30 -16.49 32.00
C LEU A 201 -3.94 -15.11 31.81
N ARG A 202 -5.08 -14.86 32.45
CA ARG A 202 -5.75 -13.54 32.45
C ARG A 202 -4.89 -12.46 33.10
N LEU A 203 -4.32 -12.72 34.28
CA LEU A 203 -3.42 -11.79 34.98
C LEU A 203 -2.15 -11.51 34.18
N LEU A 204 -1.56 -12.53 33.57
CA LEU A 204 -0.37 -12.42 32.73
C LEU A 204 -0.66 -11.60 31.45
N THR A 205 -1.86 -11.76 30.88
CA THR A 205 -2.34 -10.93 29.76
C THR A 205 -2.51 -9.46 30.20
N MET A 206 -3.03 -9.23 31.41
CA MET A 206 -3.18 -7.89 31.97
C MET A 206 -1.82 -7.21 32.22
N ALA A 207 -0.88 -7.94 32.83
CA ALA A 207 0.45 -7.44 33.13
C ALA A 207 1.24 -7.14 31.84
N THR A 208 1.21 -8.04 30.86
CA THR A 208 1.86 -7.84 29.56
C THR A 208 1.26 -6.68 28.77
N PHE A 209 -0.06 -6.45 28.87
CA PHE A 209 -0.71 -5.27 28.29
C PHE A 209 -0.23 -3.97 28.96
N ARG A 210 -0.21 -3.91 30.31
CA ARG A 210 0.30 -2.73 31.03
C ARG A 210 1.77 -2.45 30.70
N LEU A 211 2.59 -3.48 30.62
CA LEU A 211 4.00 -3.40 30.20
C LEU A 211 4.16 -2.95 28.74
N ALA A 212 3.24 -3.34 27.86
CA ALA A 212 3.24 -2.93 26.46
C ALA A 212 2.82 -1.46 26.27
N VAL A 213 1.79 -0.99 26.98
CA VAL A 213 1.26 0.38 26.88
C VAL A 213 2.19 1.41 27.51
N THR A 214 2.89 1.05 28.58
CA THR A 214 3.87 1.93 29.24
C THR A 214 5.17 2.12 28.46
N GLY A 215 5.39 1.37 27.37
CA GLY A 215 6.54 1.56 26.49
C GLY A 215 7.89 1.05 27.02
N ARG A 216 7.95 0.52 28.26
CA ARG A 216 9.20 0.09 28.92
C ARG A 216 9.78 -1.23 28.41
N VAL A 217 8.98 -2.13 27.82
CA VAL A 217 9.47 -3.43 27.30
C VAL A 217 9.59 -3.40 25.76
N PRO A 218 10.79 -3.51 25.17
CA PRO A 218 11.03 -3.28 23.74
C PRO A 218 10.28 -4.23 22.78
N LEU A 219 10.06 -5.49 23.16
CA LEU A 219 9.45 -6.49 22.28
C LEU A 219 7.91 -6.45 22.25
N LEU A 220 7.25 -6.01 23.32
CA LEU A 220 5.79 -6.04 23.46
C LEU A 220 5.12 -4.70 23.11
N SER A 221 5.87 -3.59 23.19
CA SER A 221 5.36 -2.22 23.04
C SER A 221 5.45 -1.63 21.62
N GLY A 222 5.90 -2.40 20.62
CA GLY A 222 6.26 -1.88 19.29
C GLY A 222 5.16 -1.14 18.52
N ARG A 223 3.88 -1.34 18.86
CA ARG A 223 2.77 -0.55 18.29
C ARG A 223 2.63 0.81 18.98
N TYR A 224 2.62 0.83 20.31
CA TYR A 224 2.47 2.04 21.12
C TYR A 224 3.70 2.95 21.04
N ARG A 225 4.90 2.38 21.00
CA ARG A 225 6.15 3.14 20.75
C ARG A 225 6.22 3.78 19.37
N TRP A 226 5.50 3.23 18.38
CA TRP A 226 5.43 3.86 17.07
C TRP A 226 4.65 5.17 17.15
N PHE A 227 3.51 5.20 17.86
CA PHE A 227 2.73 6.43 18.08
C PHE A 227 3.53 7.53 18.78
N LEU A 228 4.35 7.17 19.77
CA LEU A 228 5.22 8.12 20.48
C LEU A 228 6.34 8.72 19.61
N ARG A 229 6.60 8.17 18.42
CA ARG A 229 7.61 8.67 17.48
C ARG A 229 6.98 9.40 16.30
N GLN A 230 5.67 9.69 16.34
CA GLN A 230 4.97 10.33 15.23
C GLN A 230 5.13 11.85 15.30
N PRO A 231 5.70 12.50 14.27
CA PRO A 231 5.90 13.95 14.27
C PRO A 231 4.59 14.74 14.05
N HIS A 232 3.48 14.05 13.72
CA HIS A 232 2.24 14.69 13.27
C HIS A 232 1.25 15.02 14.39
N LEU A 233 1.55 14.74 15.66
CA LEU A 233 0.69 15.13 16.78
C LEU A 233 1.60 15.39 17.98
N ALA A 234 2.19 16.59 18.04
CA ALA A 234 3.12 17.08 19.07
C ALA A 234 3.47 16.04 20.16
N PRO A 235 4.31 15.04 19.83
CA PRO A 235 4.54 13.88 20.71
C PRO A 235 5.32 14.27 21.96
N GLU A 236 6.09 15.36 21.88
CA GLU A 236 6.93 15.89 22.95
C GLU A 236 6.12 16.41 24.16
N MET A 237 4.87 16.84 23.94
CA MET A 237 3.99 17.34 25.00
C MET A 237 3.24 16.22 25.76
N SER A 238 3.21 15.00 25.23
CA SER A 238 2.34 13.94 25.75
C SER A 238 3.06 12.86 26.58
N GLY A 239 4.36 12.61 26.37
CA GLY A 239 5.20 11.75 27.23
C GLY A 239 4.82 10.25 27.34
N SER A 240 3.57 9.89 27.05
CA SER A 240 2.99 8.55 27.12
C SER A 240 1.92 8.33 26.05
N PHE A 241 1.74 7.07 25.64
CA PHE A 241 0.75 6.72 24.62
C PHE A 241 -0.69 7.02 25.08
N VAL A 242 -0.97 6.92 26.38
CA VAL A 242 -2.31 7.15 26.93
C VAL A 242 -2.71 8.60 26.73
N ARG A 243 -1.83 9.55 27.06
CA ARG A 243 -2.08 10.99 26.87
C ARG A 243 -2.21 11.37 25.40
N PHE A 244 -1.42 10.73 24.53
CA PHE A 244 -1.60 10.83 23.08
C PHE A 244 -2.98 10.34 22.65
N ALA A 245 -3.41 9.18 23.14
CA ALA A 245 -4.67 8.57 22.76
C ALA A 245 -5.89 9.36 23.29
N VAL A 246 -5.79 10.01 24.44
CA VAL A 246 -6.83 10.94 24.96
C VAL A 246 -7.08 12.10 23.98
N ARG A 247 -6.03 12.68 23.39
CA ARG A 247 -6.17 13.74 22.36
C ARG A 247 -6.84 13.26 21.06
N LEU A 248 -6.91 11.95 20.86
CA LEU A 248 -7.60 11.35 19.73
C LEU A 248 -9.04 10.94 20.06
N THR A 249 -9.47 11.00 21.33
CA THR A 249 -10.81 10.58 21.77
C THR A 249 -11.69 11.78 22.06
N ASP A 250 -12.99 11.53 22.21
CA ASP A 250 -13.97 12.52 22.72
C ASP A 250 -14.06 13.84 21.94
N GLY A 251 -13.76 13.79 20.63
CA GLY A 251 -13.76 14.98 19.78
C GLY A 251 -12.55 15.91 19.97
N GLU A 252 -11.64 15.60 20.89
CA GLU A 252 -10.41 16.40 21.10
C GLU A 252 -9.56 16.51 19.83
N TRP A 253 -9.61 15.49 18.96
CA TRP A 253 -8.92 15.52 17.67
C TRP A 253 -9.44 16.60 16.72
N GLN A 254 -10.66 17.12 16.93
CA GLN A 254 -11.23 18.22 16.14
C GLN A 254 -10.59 19.57 16.52
N GLN A 255 -9.99 19.67 17.71
CA GLN A 255 -9.23 20.84 18.15
C GLN A 255 -7.78 20.81 17.63
N GLU A 256 -7.32 19.66 17.14
CA GLU A 256 -6.00 19.50 16.52
C GLU A 256 -6.01 20.00 15.08
N SER A 257 -4.82 20.33 14.55
CA SER A 257 -4.71 20.66 13.13
C SER A 257 -5.19 19.50 12.26
N PRO A 258 -6.10 19.74 11.31
CA PRO A 258 -6.71 18.65 10.57
C PRO A 258 -5.72 17.94 9.62
N GLU A 259 -4.71 18.66 9.13
CA GLU A 259 -3.62 18.11 8.32
C GLU A 259 -2.81 17.07 9.11
N PHE A 260 -2.60 17.33 10.40
CA PHE A 260 -1.83 16.49 11.30
C PHE A 260 -2.55 15.17 11.61
N VAL A 261 -3.86 15.23 11.84
CA VAL A 261 -4.69 14.03 12.02
C VAL A 261 -4.75 13.22 10.71
N ALA A 262 -4.93 13.87 9.57
CA ALA A 262 -4.94 13.20 8.27
C ALA A 262 -3.59 12.52 7.94
N ARG A 263 -2.46 13.19 8.20
CA ARG A 263 -1.12 12.61 8.07
C ARG A 263 -0.91 11.41 9.01
N LEU A 264 -1.42 11.46 10.24
CA LEU A 264 -1.37 10.32 11.16
C LEU A 264 -2.11 9.10 10.57
N LEU A 265 -3.33 9.30 10.07
CA LEU A 265 -4.14 8.22 9.48
C LEU A 265 -3.40 7.55 8.32
N VAL A 266 -2.87 8.35 7.39
CA VAL A 266 -2.11 7.86 6.24
C VAL A 266 -0.84 7.14 6.69
N ASN A 267 -0.07 7.71 7.62
CA ASN A 267 1.16 7.06 8.08
C ASN A 267 0.89 5.76 8.85
N ALA A 268 -0.19 5.68 9.63
CA ALA A 268 -0.59 4.46 10.33
C ALA A 268 -0.95 3.35 9.33
N PHE A 269 -1.70 3.70 8.27
CA PHE A 269 -2.04 2.78 7.18
C PHE A 269 -0.80 2.27 6.44
N LEU A 270 0.10 3.17 6.05
CA LEU A 270 1.32 2.84 5.34
C LEU A 270 2.31 2.05 6.20
N GLU A 271 2.46 2.37 7.50
CA GLU A 271 3.31 1.59 8.40
C GLU A 271 2.79 0.16 8.60
N ASP A 272 1.48 -0.03 8.68
CA ASP A 272 0.89 -1.37 8.73
C ASP A 272 1.24 -2.19 7.48
N LEU A 273 1.21 -1.56 6.29
CA LEU A 273 1.69 -2.18 5.05
C LEU A 273 3.20 -2.48 5.13
N ARG A 274 4.04 -1.53 5.54
CA ARG A 274 5.49 -1.75 5.71
C ARG A 274 5.76 -2.94 6.61
N ARG A 275 5.09 -3.02 7.76
CA ARG A 275 5.19 -4.16 8.70
C ARG A 275 4.76 -5.48 8.06
N GLY A 276 3.70 -5.47 7.26
CA GLY A 276 3.23 -6.64 6.52
C GLY A 276 4.15 -7.13 5.39
N TYR A 277 5.09 -6.27 4.95
CA TYR A 277 6.04 -6.54 3.85
C TYR A 277 7.50 -6.65 4.31
N ARG A 278 7.83 -6.27 5.55
CA ARG A 278 9.11 -6.55 6.20
C ARG A 278 9.33 -8.06 6.28
N ARG A 279 10.58 -8.48 6.06
CA ARG A 279 10.97 -9.89 6.00
C ARG A 279 10.80 -10.52 7.39
N GLN A 280 9.88 -11.47 7.52
CA GLN A 280 9.77 -12.32 8.70
C GLN A 280 10.45 -13.64 8.38
N PHE A 281 11.45 -14.04 9.19
CA PHE A 281 12.32 -15.20 8.94
C PHE A 281 11.56 -16.50 8.65
N PHE A 282 10.34 -16.65 9.18
CA PHE A 282 9.51 -17.86 9.04
C PHE A 282 8.32 -17.72 8.07
N ARG A 283 8.15 -16.57 7.39
CA ARG A 283 7.02 -16.36 6.48
C ARG A 283 7.45 -16.36 5.03
N ARG A 284 6.67 -17.04 4.18
CA ARG A 284 6.83 -16.99 2.72
C ARG A 284 6.79 -15.52 2.25
N ARG A 285 7.85 -15.10 1.55
CA ARG A 285 7.98 -13.75 1.00
C ARG A 285 6.86 -13.50 0.00
N ARG A 286 6.16 -12.38 0.15
CA ARG A 286 5.22 -11.88 -0.88
C ARG A 286 6.00 -11.44 -2.10
N MET A 287 5.57 -11.86 -3.29
CA MET A 287 6.22 -11.57 -4.58
C MET A 287 5.54 -10.43 -5.34
N THR A 288 4.51 -9.83 -4.76
CA THR A 288 3.68 -8.78 -5.35
C THR A 288 3.44 -7.72 -4.29
N TYR A 289 3.42 -6.46 -4.70
CA TYR A 289 3.04 -5.31 -3.90
C TYR A 289 1.51 -5.11 -3.94
N PRO A 290 0.88 -4.54 -2.88
CA PRO A 290 -0.51 -4.13 -2.93
C PRO A 290 -0.67 -2.96 -3.90
N VAL A 291 -1.78 -2.95 -4.63
CA VAL A 291 -2.12 -1.90 -5.59
C VAL A 291 -3.38 -1.16 -5.12
N LEU A 292 -3.34 0.15 -5.02
CA LEU A 292 -4.50 1.00 -4.78
C LEU A 292 -4.86 1.69 -6.09
N LEU A 293 -6.04 1.39 -6.62
CA LEU A 293 -6.63 2.02 -7.79
C LEU A 293 -7.64 3.07 -7.30
N LEU A 294 -7.39 4.35 -7.58
CA LEU A 294 -8.27 5.47 -7.24
C LEU A 294 -8.86 6.03 -8.53
N ASP A 295 -10.15 5.78 -8.77
CA ASP A 295 -10.81 6.26 -9.98
C ASP A 295 -11.42 7.64 -9.79
N HIS A 296 -11.35 8.46 -10.83
CA HIS A 296 -11.92 9.81 -10.91
C HIS A 296 -11.52 10.72 -9.74
N VAL A 297 -10.22 10.86 -9.51
CA VAL A 297 -9.67 11.73 -8.48
C VAL A 297 -9.87 13.21 -8.83
N THR A 298 -10.43 13.98 -7.91
CA THR A 298 -10.64 15.43 -8.05
C THR A 298 -10.18 16.19 -6.81
N THR A 299 -10.21 17.53 -6.87
CA THR A 299 -9.99 18.44 -5.73
C THR A 299 -11.13 18.37 -4.72
N THR A 300 -12.33 18.00 -5.18
CA THR A 300 -13.59 18.02 -4.43
C THR A 300 -13.99 16.69 -3.83
N ASN A 301 -13.19 15.63 -3.97
CA ASN A 301 -13.56 14.28 -3.47
C ASN A 301 -12.55 13.68 -2.48
N GLY A 302 -11.55 14.47 -2.08
CA GLY A 302 -10.49 14.06 -1.16
C GLY A 302 -9.41 13.19 -1.80
N GLY A 303 -9.54 12.82 -3.09
CA GLY A 303 -8.58 11.98 -3.79
C GLY A 303 -7.21 12.65 -3.97
N TYR A 304 -7.16 13.91 -4.43
CA TYR A 304 -5.88 14.62 -4.54
C TYR A 304 -5.25 14.86 -3.17
N ARG A 305 -6.05 15.18 -2.17
CA ARG A 305 -5.59 15.32 -0.78
C ARG A 305 -4.98 14.03 -0.26
N LEU A 306 -5.56 12.87 -0.58
CA LEU A 306 -4.96 11.58 -0.21
C LEU A 306 -3.61 11.38 -0.90
N LEU A 307 -3.50 11.69 -2.20
CA LEU A 307 -2.25 11.59 -2.95
C LEU A 307 -1.16 12.51 -2.34
N GLU A 308 -1.51 13.74 -1.99
CA GLU A 308 -0.64 14.71 -1.32
C GLU A 308 -0.15 14.19 0.04
N LEU A 309 -1.07 13.69 0.87
CA LEU A 309 -0.72 13.12 2.17
C LEU A 309 0.18 11.88 2.05
N ILE A 310 -0.01 11.05 1.02
CA ILE A 310 0.88 9.91 0.76
C ILE A 310 2.26 10.41 0.33
N ASN A 311 2.36 11.42 -0.53
CA ASN A 311 3.62 12.05 -0.93
C ASN A 311 4.37 12.59 0.29
N ASP A 312 3.69 13.38 1.12
CA ASP A 312 4.23 13.98 2.34
C ASP A 312 4.79 12.92 3.30
N VAL A 313 3.99 11.90 3.60
CA VAL A 313 4.39 10.83 4.52
C VAL A 313 5.59 10.05 3.95
N ARG A 314 5.66 9.83 2.64
CA ARG A 314 6.80 9.16 2.01
C ARG A 314 8.07 10.01 2.05
N ASN A 315 7.95 11.32 1.83
CA ASN A 315 9.05 12.27 1.96
C ASN A 315 9.57 12.37 3.40
N GLN A 316 8.66 12.46 4.37
CA GLN A 316 9.00 12.61 5.78
C GLN A 316 9.62 11.33 6.36
N THR A 317 9.04 10.16 6.06
CA THR A 317 9.53 8.89 6.61
C THR A 317 10.84 8.44 5.95
N GLY A 318 11.02 8.73 4.66
CA GLY A 318 12.19 8.30 3.89
C GLY A 318 12.35 6.78 3.74
N LEU A 319 11.39 5.99 4.21
CA LEU A 319 11.39 4.54 4.16
C LEU A 319 10.77 4.05 2.85
N PHE A 320 11.17 2.85 2.41
CA PHE A 320 10.49 2.20 1.30
C PHE A 320 9.04 1.86 1.68
N ASP A 321 8.11 2.27 0.82
CA ASP A 321 6.69 2.00 0.96
C ASP A 321 6.23 0.92 -0.04
N PRO A 322 5.60 -0.18 0.40
CA PRO A 322 5.18 -1.24 -0.50
C PRO A 322 3.91 -0.91 -1.31
N LEU A 323 3.23 0.22 -1.12
CA LEU A 323 1.99 0.53 -1.85
C LEU A 323 2.27 1.06 -3.26
N LEU A 324 1.72 0.42 -4.29
CA LEU A 324 1.61 1.02 -5.63
C LEU A 324 0.27 1.75 -5.72
N VAL A 325 0.27 3.04 -6.03
CA VAL A 325 -0.95 3.81 -6.27
C VAL A 325 -1.07 4.07 -7.76
N VAL A 326 -2.24 3.84 -8.32
CA VAL A 326 -2.60 4.24 -9.68
C VAL A 326 -3.89 5.05 -9.58
N SER A 327 -3.87 6.29 -10.03
CA SER A 327 -5.03 7.17 -10.01
C SER A 327 -5.38 7.62 -11.42
N THR A 328 -6.66 7.93 -11.66
CA THR A 328 -7.13 8.64 -12.86
C THR A 328 -7.66 10.00 -12.44
N SER A 329 -7.43 11.00 -13.27
CA SER A 329 -7.93 12.36 -13.05
C SER A 329 -7.93 13.15 -14.36
N ASP A 330 -8.79 14.16 -14.47
CA ASP A 330 -8.83 15.02 -15.66
C ASP A 330 -7.63 15.98 -15.73
N ALA A 331 -7.09 16.33 -14.56
CA ALA A 331 -5.93 17.21 -14.40
C ALA A 331 -4.78 16.45 -13.70
N PRO A 332 -3.53 16.92 -13.79
CA PRO A 332 -2.48 16.42 -12.92
C PRO A 332 -2.73 16.84 -11.45
N PRO A 333 -2.22 16.09 -10.45
CA PRO A 333 -2.30 16.50 -9.05
C PRO A 333 -1.72 17.90 -8.83
N PRO A 334 -2.36 18.74 -7.99
CA PRO A 334 -1.89 20.09 -7.72
C PRO A 334 -0.52 20.03 -7.04
N GLU A 335 0.42 20.84 -7.53
CA GLU A 335 1.78 20.95 -7.00
C GLU A 335 2.00 22.30 -6.33
N SER A 336 2.98 22.36 -5.44
CA SER A 336 3.45 23.64 -4.90
C SER A 336 4.17 24.52 -5.93
N ARG A 337 4.53 23.96 -7.10
CA ARG A 337 5.06 24.69 -8.26
C ARG A 337 4.37 24.20 -9.54
N PRO A 338 3.39 24.95 -10.08
CA PRO A 338 2.73 24.55 -11.32
C PRO A 338 3.74 24.56 -12.48
N SER A 339 3.94 23.40 -13.11
CA SER A 339 4.65 23.27 -14.38
C SER A 339 3.64 23.30 -15.53
N GLN A 340 3.85 24.19 -16.51
CA GLN A 340 2.97 24.32 -17.67
C GLN A 340 3.02 23.10 -18.61
N ASP A 341 4.07 22.27 -18.52
CA ASP A 341 4.33 21.15 -19.43
C ASP A 341 3.88 19.78 -18.88
N ARG A 342 2.92 19.73 -17.96
CA ARG A 342 2.46 18.47 -17.33
C ARG A 342 1.06 18.05 -17.83
N PRO A 343 0.86 16.79 -18.24
CA PRO A 343 1.82 15.69 -18.25
C PRO A 343 2.88 15.81 -19.36
N ARG A 344 4.16 15.68 -18.98
CA ARG A 344 5.29 15.71 -19.92
C ARG A 344 5.39 14.44 -20.77
N TRP A 345 4.85 13.34 -20.26
CA TRP A 345 4.98 12.02 -20.83
C TRP A 345 3.60 11.45 -21.15
N THR A 346 3.48 10.79 -22.30
CA THR A 346 2.27 10.06 -22.69
C THR A 346 2.36 8.59 -22.27
N ALA A 347 1.25 7.85 -22.36
CA ALA A 347 1.26 6.41 -22.11
C ALA A 347 2.21 5.64 -23.06
N ALA A 348 2.46 6.16 -24.27
CA ALA A 348 3.45 5.60 -25.19
C ALA A 348 4.90 5.75 -24.68
N ASP A 349 5.15 6.66 -23.75
CA ASP A 349 6.47 6.93 -23.18
C ASP A 349 6.60 6.43 -21.74
N ALA A 350 5.63 5.63 -21.26
CA ALA A 350 5.54 5.20 -19.86
C ALA A 350 6.86 4.60 -19.30
N GLY A 351 7.60 3.85 -20.11
CA GLY A 351 8.90 3.30 -19.74
C GLY A 351 10.00 4.36 -19.55
N ASP A 352 10.03 5.38 -20.40
CA ASP A 352 10.97 6.50 -20.30
C ASP A 352 10.58 7.45 -19.16
N ALA A 353 9.29 7.71 -18.99
CA ALA A 353 8.74 8.46 -17.86
C ALA A 353 9.19 7.86 -16.52
N TYR A 354 9.02 6.54 -16.37
CA TYR A 354 9.45 5.84 -15.15
C TYR A 354 10.95 5.95 -14.91
N ARG A 355 11.77 5.83 -15.95
CA ARG A 355 13.23 5.95 -15.80
C ARG A 355 13.67 7.35 -15.44
N SER A 356 13.09 8.37 -16.07
CA SER A 356 13.32 9.77 -15.71
C SER A 356 12.99 9.99 -14.24
N TRP A 357 11.79 9.58 -13.82
CA TRP A 357 11.36 9.65 -12.42
C TRP A 357 12.33 8.92 -11.48
N GLN A 358 12.78 7.71 -11.82
CA GLN A 358 13.74 6.97 -10.98
C GLN A 358 15.09 7.69 -10.82
N HIS A 359 15.54 8.41 -11.86
CA HIS A 359 16.79 9.18 -11.81
C HIS A 359 16.64 10.44 -10.94
N GLU A 360 15.49 11.10 -10.98
CA GLU A 360 15.24 12.35 -10.25
C GLU A 360 14.80 12.12 -8.80
N LEU A 361 14.19 10.97 -8.50
CA LEU A 361 13.60 10.65 -7.19
C LEU A 361 14.53 10.93 -6.00
N LEU A 362 15.82 10.62 -6.11
CA LEU A 362 16.75 10.88 -5.00
C LEU A 362 16.94 12.37 -4.72
N ARG A 363 17.06 13.18 -5.78
CA ARG A 363 17.21 14.63 -5.69
C ARG A 363 15.93 15.21 -5.09
N ASP A 364 14.79 14.82 -5.64
CA ASP A 364 13.49 15.39 -5.30
C ASP A 364 13.08 15.02 -3.87
N ARG A 365 13.38 13.78 -3.43
CA ARG A 365 13.20 13.36 -2.02
C ARG A 365 14.06 14.15 -1.04
N ARG A 366 15.32 14.47 -1.40
CA ARG A 366 16.21 15.29 -0.55
C ARG A 366 15.71 16.73 -0.45
N ALA A 367 15.19 17.26 -1.54
CA ALA A 367 14.54 18.56 -1.60
C ALA A 367 13.16 18.57 -0.92
N ARG A 368 12.61 17.40 -0.54
CA ARG A 368 11.23 17.22 -0.04
C ARG A 368 10.20 17.81 -1.00
N ASP A 369 10.41 17.60 -2.29
CA ASP A 369 9.53 18.12 -3.33
C ASP A 369 8.11 17.55 -3.16
N ALA A 370 7.10 18.41 -3.27
CA ALA A 370 5.69 18.05 -3.21
C ALA A 370 5.29 17.09 -4.36
N ALA A 371 6.12 17.02 -5.40
CA ALA A 371 5.92 16.17 -6.57
C ALA A 371 6.73 14.87 -6.59
N ALA A 372 7.61 14.64 -5.61
CA ALA A 372 8.69 13.64 -5.72
C ALA A 372 8.21 12.22 -6.04
N TRP A 373 7.00 11.86 -5.60
CA TRP A 373 6.45 10.52 -5.75
C TRP A 373 5.43 10.37 -6.88
N TYR A 374 5.07 11.46 -7.57
CA TYR A 374 4.13 11.42 -8.69
C TYR A 374 4.81 11.01 -9.99
N LEU A 375 4.13 10.15 -10.74
CA LEU A 375 4.46 9.81 -12.12
C LEU A 375 3.23 10.13 -12.99
N PRO A 376 3.07 11.39 -13.41
CA PRO A 376 1.98 11.79 -14.31
C PRO A 376 2.19 11.18 -15.70
N ILE A 377 1.15 10.56 -16.25
CA ILE A 377 1.14 9.97 -17.59
C ILE A 377 -0.12 10.44 -18.29
N GLY A 378 0.04 11.16 -19.40
CA GLY A 378 -1.07 11.59 -20.24
C GLY A 378 -1.68 10.43 -21.02
N LEU A 379 -3.00 10.34 -21.00
CA LEU A 379 -3.77 9.44 -21.85
C LEU A 379 -4.17 10.20 -23.12
N ASP A 380 -3.52 9.87 -24.23
CA ASP A 380 -3.85 10.40 -25.54
C ASP A 380 -4.74 9.39 -26.27
N PRO A 381 -5.97 9.75 -26.70
CA PRO A 381 -6.81 8.87 -27.51
C PRO A 381 -6.08 8.37 -28.76
N GLY A 382 -5.09 9.10 -29.27
CA GLY A 382 -4.22 8.67 -30.35
C GLY A 382 -4.93 8.52 -31.69
N THR A 383 -4.20 8.05 -32.69
CA THR A 383 -4.74 7.80 -34.04
C THR A 383 -5.50 6.47 -34.12
N PRO A 384 -6.48 6.31 -35.04
CA PRO A 384 -7.23 5.06 -35.22
C PRO A 384 -6.36 3.80 -35.46
N GLU A 385 -5.19 3.96 -36.08
CA GLU A 385 -4.20 2.88 -36.24
C GLU A 385 -3.53 2.45 -34.92
N GLN A 386 -3.27 3.40 -34.03
CA GLN A 386 -2.74 3.12 -32.69
C GLN A 386 -3.80 2.47 -31.81
N GLN A 387 -5.05 2.94 -31.89
CA GLN A 387 -6.19 2.33 -31.20
C GLN A 387 -6.45 0.89 -31.68
N SER A 388 -6.36 0.62 -32.99
CA SER A 388 -6.52 -0.74 -33.52
C SER A 388 -5.36 -1.68 -33.16
N ARG A 389 -4.12 -1.16 -33.00
CA ARG A 389 -3.01 -1.93 -32.39
C ARG A 389 -3.24 -2.19 -30.90
N ALA A 390 -3.78 -1.22 -30.15
CA ALA A 390 -4.11 -1.37 -28.73
C ALA A 390 -5.24 -2.38 -28.48
N ARG A 391 -6.23 -2.45 -29.39
CA ARG A 391 -7.33 -3.43 -29.40
C ARG A 391 -6.87 -4.86 -29.66
N LYS A 392 -5.66 -5.08 -30.21
CA LYS A 392 -5.08 -6.43 -30.25
C LYS A 392 -4.81 -6.84 -28.79
N PRO A 393 -5.21 -8.05 -28.36
CA PRO A 393 -5.27 -8.40 -26.94
C PRO A 393 -3.94 -8.15 -26.26
N CYS A 394 -3.87 -7.04 -25.52
CA CYS A 394 -2.73 -6.71 -24.69
C CYS A 394 -2.46 -7.90 -23.76
N SER A 395 -1.21 -8.32 -23.75
CA SER A 395 -0.81 -9.59 -23.16
C SER A 395 -1.23 -9.73 -21.69
N ARG A 396 -1.53 -10.98 -21.32
CA ARG A 396 -1.92 -11.37 -19.96
C ARG A 396 -0.82 -10.99 -18.96
N TRP A 397 -1.19 -10.25 -17.90
CA TRP A 397 -0.26 -9.83 -16.84
C TRP A 397 0.45 -11.03 -16.20
N GLY A 398 1.78 -10.94 -16.09
CA GLY A 398 2.62 -11.95 -15.45
C GLY A 398 3.03 -13.12 -16.36
N THR A 399 2.83 -13.04 -17.67
CA THR A 399 3.48 -13.96 -18.61
C THR A 399 4.90 -13.48 -18.82
N ARG A 400 5.91 -14.23 -18.34
CA ARG A 400 7.28 -14.04 -18.83
C ARG A 400 7.23 -14.35 -20.33
N MET A 401 7.62 -13.41 -21.18
CA MET A 401 8.23 -13.80 -22.44
C MET A 401 9.55 -14.49 -22.07
N CYS A 402 9.52 -15.81 -21.92
CA CYS A 402 10.73 -16.62 -21.98
C CYS A 402 11.16 -16.69 -23.46
N SER A 403 11.51 -15.57 -24.07
CA SER A 403 12.22 -15.55 -25.35
C SER A 403 13.71 -15.51 -25.05
N GLY A 404 14.27 -16.71 -24.93
CA GLY A 404 15.69 -16.95 -24.68
C GLY A 404 16.02 -18.42 -24.92
N ALA A 405 15.49 -18.98 -26.01
CA ALA A 405 15.98 -20.22 -26.59
C ALA A 405 17.38 -19.93 -27.14
N GLY A 406 18.39 -20.06 -26.28
CA GLY A 406 19.77 -20.20 -26.71
C GLY A 406 19.94 -21.59 -27.31
N SER A 407 19.81 -21.66 -28.63
CA SER A 407 20.34 -22.71 -29.49
C SER A 407 21.77 -23.07 -29.07
N ARG A 408 21.95 -24.24 -28.43
CA ARG A 408 23.25 -24.93 -28.44
C ARG A 408 23.17 -26.12 -29.37
N ALA A 409 23.82 -25.90 -30.51
CA ALA A 409 24.07 -26.84 -31.57
C ALA A 409 24.63 -28.17 -31.05
N ARG A 410 24.12 -29.24 -31.65
CA ARG A 410 24.83 -30.50 -31.85
C ARG A 410 26.24 -30.21 -32.39
N ARG A 411 27.28 -30.57 -31.64
CA ARG A 411 28.54 -31.07 -32.22
C ARG A 411 29.01 -32.23 -31.36
N GLY A 412 29.02 -33.41 -31.98
CA GLY A 412 29.76 -34.55 -31.47
C GLY A 412 31.26 -34.29 -31.56
N GLY A 413 32.03 -35.01 -30.77
CA GLY A 413 33.48 -35.04 -30.93
C GLY A 413 34.27 -35.38 -29.68
N ARG A 414 34.53 -36.68 -29.54
CA ARG A 414 35.77 -37.29 -29.04
C ARG A 414 36.04 -37.39 -27.54
N ARG A 415 36.36 -38.65 -27.22
CA ARG A 415 36.99 -39.25 -26.05
C ARG A 415 38.37 -38.65 -25.77
N GLY A 416 38.73 -38.67 -24.49
CA GLY A 416 40.04 -38.43 -23.89
C GLY A 416 39.77 -37.88 -22.49
N GLY A 417 39.93 -38.63 -21.39
CA GLY A 417 41.11 -39.41 -21.02
C GLY A 417 42.01 -38.51 -20.15
N CYS A 418 42.39 -38.98 -18.96
CA CYS A 418 43.08 -38.29 -17.84
C CYS A 418 42.11 -37.58 -16.87
N GLY A 419 42.02 -37.88 -15.57
CA GLY A 419 42.84 -38.70 -14.67
C GLY A 419 43.09 -37.90 -13.38
N TRP A 420 42.89 -38.56 -12.21
CA TRP A 420 43.34 -38.15 -10.86
C TRP A 420 42.59 -36.93 -10.25
N GLY A 421 42.20 -36.85 -8.97
CA GLY A 421 42.46 -37.59 -7.73
C GLY A 421 42.30 -36.61 -6.55
N CYS A 422 41.99 -37.12 -5.34
CA CYS A 422 41.96 -36.45 -4.00
C CYS A 422 40.65 -35.67 -3.68
N ARG A 423 39.78 -36.05 -2.71
CA ARG A 423 39.91 -36.15 -1.22
C ARG A 423 40.77 -34.99 -0.69
N TRP A 424 40.23 -34.00 0.01
CA TRP A 424 39.39 -34.03 1.21
C TRP A 424 38.31 -32.95 1.20
#